data_AF-K1WXS1-F1
#
_entry.id   AF-K1WXS1-F1
#
_cell.length_a   1.000
_cell.length_b   1.000
_cell.length_c   1.000
_cell.angle_alpha   90.00
_cell.angle_beta   90.00
_cell.angle_gamma   90.00
#
_symmetry.space_group_name_H-M   'P 1'
#
loop_
_entity.id
_entity.type
_entity.pdbx_description
1 polymer ?
#
loop_
_entity_poly.entity_id
_entity_poly.type
_entity_poly.pdbx_seq_one_letter_code
_entity_poly.pdbx_strand_id
1 'polypeptide(L)'
;MAVPITPITLNDLTLATLDGTGVFDVLMRANKAHLESEFLKNRIKGPEYATVYLGSMEAVLNASVQFLLQKDKNALEAELLEQQVLVAKAEVLKANAQVLQIEAQTRNLAAELLVLQAQKCKLDAEFDLLKSTNLKTAEEIALLAWKTTTEKAQTTALGVDDNSVIGKQKSLYTAQTDGFKRDAEQKAADLMTKTWMTRRTTDEGTVADSTNMLNDAAVGRAVNKLLSGVGA
;
A
#
# COMPACT_ATOMS: atom_id res chain seq x y z
N MET A 1 -34.64 -40.95 -13.62
CA MET A 1 -34.53 -42.26 -12.95
C MET A 1 -34.16 -43.24 -14.03
N ALA A 2 -32.95 -43.78 -14.00
CA ALA A 2 -32.52 -44.79 -14.97
C ALA A 2 -33.49 -45.97 -14.90
N VAL A 3 -34.04 -46.39 -16.04
CA VAL A 3 -34.81 -47.64 -16.11
C VAL A 3 -33.78 -48.75 -16.03
N PRO A 4 -33.76 -49.56 -14.96
CA PRO A 4 -32.76 -50.61 -14.82
C PRO A 4 -32.88 -51.58 -15.99
N ILE A 5 -31.78 -51.79 -16.71
CA ILE A 5 -31.74 -52.72 -17.84
C ILE A 5 -31.70 -54.14 -17.26
N THR A 6 -32.80 -54.86 -17.37
CA THR A 6 -32.83 -56.29 -17.05
C THR A 6 -32.10 -57.06 -18.14
N PRO A 7 -31.06 -57.83 -17.83
CA PRO A 7 -30.36 -58.64 -18.82
C PRO A 7 -31.32 -59.61 -19.52
N ILE A 8 -31.17 -59.83 -20.84
CA ILE A 8 -31.91 -60.88 -21.55
C ILE A 8 -31.75 -62.22 -20.83
N THR A 9 -32.89 -62.87 -20.62
CA THR A 9 -32.98 -64.21 -20.07
C THR A 9 -33.49 -65.20 -21.12
N LEU A 10 -33.32 -66.49 -20.86
CA LEU A 10 -33.88 -67.53 -21.74
C LEU A 10 -35.40 -67.42 -21.85
N ASN A 11 -36.08 -66.96 -20.79
CA ASN A 11 -37.53 -66.77 -20.77
C ASN A 11 -38.01 -65.66 -21.73
N ASP A 12 -37.14 -64.69 -22.06
CA ASP A 12 -37.45 -63.66 -23.06
C ASP A 12 -37.39 -64.24 -24.48
N LEU A 13 -36.63 -65.31 -24.68
CA LEU A 13 -36.57 -66.06 -25.95
C LEU A 13 -37.72 -67.06 -26.05
N THR A 14 -37.81 -68.01 -25.11
CA THR A 14 -38.83 -69.08 -25.11
C THR A 14 -39.11 -69.60 -23.70
N LEU A 15 -40.34 -70.04 -23.46
CA LEU A 15 -40.74 -70.79 -22.26
C LEU A 15 -40.76 -72.32 -22.49
N ALA A 16 -40.21 -72.81 -23.60
CA ALA A 16 -40.21 -74.21 -23.99
C ALA A 16 -41.62 -74.85 -24.01
N THR A 17 -42.65 -74.04 -24.30
CA THR A 17 -44.05 -74.46 -24.42
C THR A 17 -44.67 -73.87 -25.68
N LEU A 18 -45.71 -74.52 -26.22
CA LEU A 18 -46.42 -74.04 -27.41
C LEU A 18 -47.15 -72.70 -27.17
N ASP A 19 -47.53 -72.45 -25.91
CA ASP A 19 -48.24 -71.25 -25.46
C ASP A 19 -47.33 -70.24 -24.75
N GLY A 20 -46.00 -70.39 -24.89
CA GLY A 20 -45.03 -69.52 -24.25
C GLY A 20 -45.13 -68.05 -24.68
N THR A 21 -44.60 -67.14 -23.87
CA THR A 21 -44.66 -65.69 -24.10
C THR A 21 -43.35 -65.10 -24.59
N GLY A 22 -42.32 -65.93 -24.80
CA GLY A 22 -41.05 -65.48 -25.34
C GLY A 22 -41.18 -65.00 -26.79
N VAL A 23 -40.22 -64.19 -27.25
CA VAL A 23 -40.24 -63.64 -28.62
C VAL A 23 -40.28 -64.74 -29.67
N PHE A 24 -39.58 -65.86 -29.44
CA PHE A 24 -39.64 -67.02 -30.33
C PHE A 24 -41.02 -67.68 -30.28
N ASP A 25 -41.58 -67.91 -29.09
CA ASP A 25 -42.88 -68.56 -28.94
C ASP A 25 -44.00 -67.78 -29.65
N VAL A 26 -44.01 -66.45 -29.48
CA VAL A 26 -45.02 -65.56 -30.08
C VAL A 26 -44.88 -65.52 -31.60
N LEU A 27 -43.65 -65.34 -32.12
CA LEU A 27 -43.41 -65.28 -33.57
C LEU A 27 -43.65 -66.64 -34.22
N MET A 28 -43.27 -67.74 -33.57
CA MET A 28 -43.47 -69.09 -34.10
C MET A 28 -44.94 -69.49 -34.10
N ARG A 29 -45.73 -69.05 -33.10
CA ARG A 29 -47.18 -69.24 -33.09
C ARG A 29 -47.86 -68.51 -34.24
N ALA A 30 -47.48 -67.27 -34.50
CA ALA A 30 -48.00 -66.51 -35.64
C ALA A 30 -47.64 -67.18 -36.97
N ASN A 31 -46.38 -67.60 -37.12
CA ASN A 31 -45.89 -68.30 -38.31
C ASN A 31 -46.61 -69.65 -38.53
N LYS A 32 -46.80 -70.45 -37.47
CA LYS A 32 -47.56 -71.71 -37.51
C LYS A 32 -49.01 -71.48 -37.94
N ALA A 33 -49.68 -70.46 -37.40
CA ALA A 33 -51.06 -70.14 -37.77
C ALA A 33 -51.20 -69.80 -39.27
N HIS A 34 -50.23 -69.08 -39.84
CA HIS A 34 -50.18 -68.83 -41.29
C HIS A 34 -49.95 -70.13 -42.08
N LEU A 35 -49.01 -70.97 -41.64
CA LEU A 35 -48.70 -72.22 -42.33
C LEU A 35 -49.86 -73.22 -42.30
N GLU A 36 -50.52 -73.39 -41.16
CA GLU A 36 -51.72 -74.23 -41.01
C GLU A 36 -52.86 -73.73 -41.92
N SER A 37 -53.05 -72.41 -42.03
CA SER A 37 -54.04 -71.82 -42.94
C SER A 37 -53.80 -72.21 -44.41
N GLU A 38 -52.55 -72.18 -44.87
CA GLU A 38 -52.21 -72.53 -46.25
C GLU A 38 -52.26 -74.05 -46.51
N PHE A 39 -51.97 -74.87 -45.49
CA PHE A 39 -52.12 -76.32 -45.56
C PHE A 39 -53.59 -76.73 -45.67
N LEU A 40 -54.47 -76.18 -44.82
CA LEU A 40 -55.91 -76.45 -44.85
C LEU A 40 -56.57 -76.05 -46.18
N LYS A 41 -56.02 -75.04 -46.87
CA LYS A 41 -56.43 -74.63 -48.22
C LYS A 41 -55.87 -75.51 -49.34
N ASN A 42 -55.16 -76.60 -49.02
CA ASN A 42 -54.49 -77.51 -49.96
C ASN A 42 -53.47 -76.82 -50.89
N ARG A 43 -52.86 -75.70 -50.46
CA ARG A 43 -51.86 -74.97 -51.26
C ARG A 43 -50.44 -75.53 -51.10
N ILE A 44 -50.19 -76.19 -49.97
CA ILE A 44 -48.94 -76.88 -49.65
C ILE A 44 -49.28 -78.31 -49.20
N LYS A 45 -48.51 -79.30 -49.65
CA LYS A 45 -48.72 -80.72 -49.33
C LYS A 45 -47.76 -81.19 -48.24
N GLY A 46 -48.01 -82.36 -47.65
CA GLY A 46 -47.26 -82.88 -46.49
C GLY A 46 -45.72 -82.73 -46.55
N PRO A 47 -45.06 -83.10 -47.67
CA PRO A 47 -43.62 -82.91 -47.82
C PRO A 47 -43.20 -81.43 -47.83
N GLU A 48 -43.93 -80.57 -48.54
CA GLU A 48 -43.67 -79.13 -48.66
C GLU A 48 -43.94 -78.41 -47.33
N TYR A 49 -44.97 -78.83 -46.60
CA TYR A 49 -45.30 -78.31 -45.27
C TYR A 49 -44.13 -78.52 -44.30
N ALA A 50 -43.53 -79.71 -44.26
CA ALA A 50 -42.40 -80.00 -43.40
C ALA A 50 -41.17 -79.14 -43.76
N THR A 51 -40.89 -78.96 -45.06
CA THR A 51 -39.78 -78.11 -45.54
C THR A 51 -39.98 -76.64 -45.18
N VAL A 52 -41.17 -76.08 -45.42
CA VAL A 52 -41.48 -74.68 -45.10
C VAL A 52 -41.53 -74.47 -43.58
N TYR A 53 -42.07 -75.43 -42.82
CA TYR A 53 -42.07 -75.38 -41.36
C TYR A 53 -40.65 -75.32 -40.79
N LEU A 54 -39.75 -76.20 -41.24
CA LEU A 54 -38.37 -76.21 -40.78
C LEU A 54 -37.64 -74.90 -41.13
N GLY A 55 -37.73 -74.44 -42.38
CA GLY A 55 -37.08 -73.20 -42.81
C GLY A 55 -37.62 -71.96 -42.11
N SER A 56 -38.94 -71.91 -41.86
CA SER A 56 -39.54 -70.80 -41.12
C SER A 56 -39.24 -70.85 -39.62
N MET A 57 -39.10 -72.03 -39.02
CA MET A 57 -38.64 -72.20 -37.64
C MET A 57 -37.20 -71.70 -37.47
N GLU A 58 -36.29 -72.06 -38.37
CA GLU A 58 -34.91 -71.55 -38.38
C GLU A 58 -34.86 -70.03 -38.57
N ALA A 59 -35.68 -69.48 -39.48
CA ALA A 59 -35.76 -68.04 -39.73
C ALA A 59 -36.31 -67.27 -38.53
N VAL A 60 -37.40 -67.75 -37.92
CA VAL A 60 -38.00 -67.12 -36.73
C VAL A 60 -37.05 -67.19 -35.55
N LEU A 61 -36.38 -68.32 -35.30
CA LEU A 61 -35.39 -68.44 -34.22
C LEU A 61 -34.26 -67.41 -34.38
N ASN A 62 -33.68 -67.31 -35.58
CA ASN A 62 -32.65 -66.33 -35.87
C ASN A 62 -33.16 -64.89 -35.69
N ALA A 63 -34.36 -64.57 -36.18
CA ALA A 63 -34.95 -63.24 -36.04
C ALA A 63 -35.26 -62.88 -34.57
N SER A 64 -35.77 -63.83 -33.78
CA SER A 64 -36.05 -63.64 -32.35
C SER A 64 -34.79 -63.34 -31.55
N VAL A 65 -33.72 -64.11 -31.77
CA VAL A 65 -32.42 -63.88 -31.11
C VAL A 65 -31.85 -62.52 -31.51
N GLN A 66 -31.86 -62.18 -32.80
CA GLN A 66 -31.39 -60.87 -33.28
C GLN A 66 -32.19 -59.71 -32.70
N PHE A 67 -33.52 -59.83 -32.62
CA PHE A 67 -34.37 -58.79 -32.03
C PHE A 67 -34.05 -58.55 -30.55
N LEU A 68 -33.93 -59.62 -29.76
CA LEU A 68 -33.58 -59.51 -28.35
C LEU A 68 -32.22 -58.84 -28.18
N LEU A 69 -31.19 -59.35 -28.86
CA LEU A 69 -29.84 -58.78 -28.79
C LEU A 69 -29.80 -57.30 -29.21
N GLN A 70 -30.52 -56.92 -30.28
CA GLN A 70 -30.57 -55.54 -30.74
C GLN A 70 -31.31 -54.64 -29.75
N LYS A 71 -32.38 -55.13 -29.11
CA LYS A 71 -33.12 -54.40 -28.08
C LYS A 71 -32.23 -54.08 -26.87
N ASP A 72 -31.49 -55.06 -26.34
CA ASP A 72 -30.57 -54.83 -25.21
C ASP A 72 -29.43 -53.91 -25.60
N LYS A 73 -28.84 -54.09 -26.78
CA LYS A 73 -27.78 -53.22 -27.29
C LYS A 73 -28.25 -51.76 -27.34
N ASN A 74 -29.43 -51.50 -27.90
CA ASN A 74 -29.99 -50.15 -27.98
C ASN A 74 -30.28 -49.56 -26.59
N ALA A 75 -30.74 -50.38 -25.63
CA ALA A 75 -30.98 -49.93 -24.26
C ALA A 75 -29.68 -49.54 -23.55
N LEU A 76 -28.63 -50.36 -23.68
CA LEU A 76 -27.30 -50.09 -23.13
C LEU A 76 -26.65 -48.85 -23.77
N GLU A 77 -26.78 -48.69 -25.09
CA GLU A 77 -26.29 -47.50 -25.80
C GLU A 77 -27.02 -46.22 -25.34
N ALA A 78 -28.35 -46.28 -25.11
CA ALA A 78 -29.11 -45.16 -24.59
C ALA A 78 -28.70 -44.76 -23.16
N GLU A 79 -28.47 -45.75 -22.28
CA GLU A 79 -27.97 -45.48 -20.92
C GLU A 79 -26.56 -44.89 -20.93
N LEU A 80 -25.65 -45.43 -21.76
CA LEU A 80 -24.31 -44.88 -21.92
C LEU A 80 -24.36 -43.41 -22.35
N LEU A 81 -25.23 -43.07 -23.30
CA LEU A 81 -25.42 -41.70 -23.77
C LEU A 81 -25.97 -40.79 -22.65
N GLU A 82 -26.93 -41.27 -21.85
CA GLU A 82 -27.43 -40.52 -20.69
C GLU A 82 -26.32 -40.23 -19.68
N GLN A 83 -25.47 -41.22 -19.37
CA GLN A 83 -24.32 -41.02 -18.49
C GLN A 83 -23.31 -40.02 -19.06
N GLN A 84 -23.01 -40.08 -20.37
CA GLN A 84 -22.15 -39.09 -21.03
C GLN A 84 -22.72 -37.67 -20.92
N VAL A 85 -24.04 -37.51 -21.06
CA VAL A 85 -24.70 -36.20 -20.89
C VAL A 85 -24.58 -35.69 -19.45
N LEU A 86 -24.71 -36.57 -18.44
CA LEU A 86 -24.53 -36.21 -17.04
C LEU A 86 -23.10 -35.76 -16.74
N VAL A 87 -22.11 -36.48 -17.25
CA VAL A 87 -20.69 -36.10 -17.13
C VAL A 87 -20.43 -34.76 -17.79
N ALA A 88 -20.89 -34.56 -19.03
CA ALA A 88 -20.74 -33.28 -19.73
C ALA A 88 -21.38 -32.11 -18.98
N LYS A 89 -22.57 -32.30 -18.38
CA LYS A 89 -23.21 -31.28 -17.53
C LYS A 89 -22.38 -30.98 -16.28
N ALA A 90 -21.82 -32.00 -15.63
CA ALA A 90 -20.97 -31.81 -14.47
C ALA A 90 -19.67 -31.05 -14.82
N GLU A 91 -19.07 -31.33 -15.98
CA GLU A 91 -17.90 -30.60 -16.48
C GLU A 91 -18.20 -29.14 -16.77
N VAL A 92 -19.36 -28.83 -17.39
CA VAL A 92 -19.80 -27.45 -17.63
C VAL A 92 -19.99 -26.70 -16.30
N LEU A 93 -20.62 -27.31 -15.31
CA LEU A 93 -20.79 -26.70 -13.98
C LEU A 93 -19.44 -26.43 -13.30
N LYS A 94 -18.51 -27.38 -13.41
CA LYS A 94 -17.13 -27.22 -12.89
C LYS A 94 -16.40 -26.08 -13.58
N ALA A 95 -16.48 -25.99 -14.92
CA ALA A 95 -15.86 -24.90 -15.68
C ALA A 95 -16.45 -23.54 -15.29
N ASN A 96 -17.77 -23.43 -15.15
CA ASN A 96 -18.43 -22.20 -14.71
C ASN A 96 -17.99 -21.79 -13.30
N ALA A 97 -17.87 -22.74 -12.37
CA ALA A 97 -17.37 -22.47 -11.02
C ALA A 97 -15.91 -21.98 -11.03
N GLN A 98 -15.06 -22.58 -11.88
CA GLN A 98 -13.67 -22.15 -12.04
C GLN A 98 -13.57 -20.72 -12.62
N VAL A 99 -14.41 -20.37 -13.59
CA VAL A 99 -14.48 -19.00 -14.14
C VAL A 99 -14.83 -18.00 -13.04
N LEU A 100 -15.88 -18.26 -12.25
CA LEU A 100 -16.28 -17.40 -11.13
C LEU A 100 -15.17 -17.24 -10.08
N GLN A 101 -14.44 -18.32 -9.79
CA GLN A 101 -13.30 -18.28 -8.87
C GLN A 101 -12.17 -17.40 -9.40
N ILE A 102 -11.83 -17.52 -10.69
CA ILE A 102 -10.79 -16.70 -11.34
C ILE A 102 -11.21 -15.23 -11.37
N GLU A 103 -12.48 -14.93 -11.67
CA GLU A 103 -12.99 -13.55 -11.64
C GLU A 103 -12.92 -12.94 -10.24
N ALA A 104 -13.23 -13.71 -9.20
CA ALA A 104 -13.11 -13.26 -7.81
C ALA A 104 -11.64 -13.02 -7.42
N GLN A 105 -10.73 -13.93 -7.79
CA GLN A 105 -9.28 -13.76 -7.58
C GLN A 105 -8.74 -12.53 -8.31
N THR A 106 -9.18 -12.31 -9.55
CA THR A 106 -8.78 -11.14 -10.35
C THR A 106 -9.24 -9.84 -9.69
N ARG A 107 -10.46 -9.79 -9.16
CA ARG A 107 -10.96 -8.63 -8.40
C ARG A 107 -10.16 -8.38 -7.12
N ASN A 108 -9.80 -9.43 -6.40
CA ASN A 108 -8.97 -9.32 -5.19
C ASN A 108 -7.57 -8.78 -5.53
N LEU A 109 -6.92 -9.33 -6.56
CA LEU A 109 -5.62 -8.84 -7.03
C LEU A 109 -5.66 -7.38 -7.48
N ALA A 110 -6.73 -6.97 -8.19
CA ALA A 110 -6.92 -5.58 -8.57
C ALA A 110 -7.06 -4.65 -7.35
N ALA A 111 -7.79 -5.08 -6.32
CA ALA A 111 -7.89 -4.33 -5.07
C ALA A 111 -6.55 -4.25 -4.32
N GLU A 112 -5.80 -5.35 -4.27
CA GLU A 112 -4.47 -5.42 -3.65
C GLU A 112 -3.47 -4.48 -4.35
N LEU A 113 -3.49 -4.42 -5.69
CA LEU A 113 -2.68 -3.48 -6.47
C LEU A 113 -3.00 -2.02 -6.14
N LEU A 114 -4.27 -1.67 -6.00
CA LEU A 114 -4.69 -0.32 -5.61
C LEU A 114 -4.19 0.05 -4.21
N VAL A 115 -4.29 -0.88 -3.26
CA VAL A 115 -3.77 -0.68 -1.89
C VAL A 115 -2.27 -0.49 -1.91
N LEU A 116 -1.54 -1.32 -2.66
CA LEU A 116 -0.08 -1.23 -2.75
C LEU A 116 0.36 0.09 -3.39
N GLN A 117 -0.36 0.55 -4.42
CA GLN A 117 -0.10 1.84 -5.04
C GLN A 117 -0.36 3.00 -4.07
N ALA A 118 -1.44 2.94 -3.28
CA ALA A 118 -1.71 3.93 -2.24
C ALA A 118 -0.64 3.93 -1.14
N GLN A 119 -0.18 2.75 -0.72
CA GLN A 119 0.91 2.61 0.26
C GLN A 119 2.22 3.22 -0.27
N LYS A 120 2.55 3.00 -1.55
CA LYS A 120 3.71 3.64 -2.18
C LYS A 120 3.60 5.16 -2.13
N CYS A 121 2.48 5.74 -2.56
CA CYS A 121 2.28 7.19 -2.54
C CYS A 121 2.38 7.77 -1.11
N LYS A 122 1.86 7.06 -0.11
CA LYS A 122 2.01 7.44 1.29
C LYS A 122 3.47 7.46 1.72
N LEU A 123 4.23 6.41 1.38
CA LEU A 123 5.63 6.30 1.75
C LEU A 123 6.49 7.39 1.07
N ASP A 124 6.21 7.69 -0.20
CA ASP A 124 6.88 8.77 -0.93
C ASP A 124 6.62 10.14 -0.26
N ALA A 125 5.37 10.40 0.14
CA ALA A 125 5.03 11.64 0.86
C ALA A 125 5.67 11.72 2.25
N GLU A 126 5.74 10.61 3.00
CA GLU A 126 6.46 10.53 4.28
C GLU A 126 7.96 10.77 4.11
N PHE A 127 8.56 10.26 3.02
CA PHE A 127 9.95 10.50 2.68
C PHE A 127 10.23 11.98 2.40
N ASP A 128 9.40 12.63 1.59
CA ASP A 128 9.54 14.07 1.29
C ASP A 128 9.39 14.94 2.54
N LEU A 129 8.43 14.61 3.41
CA LEU A 129 8.26 15.28 4.70
C LEU A 129 9.49 15.13 5.59
N LEU A 130 10.05 13.91 5.66
CA LEU A 130 11.26 13.65 6.45
C LEU A 130 12.44 14.44 5.92
N LYS A 131 12.62 14.51 4.60
CA LYS A 131 13.66 15.31 3.96
C LYS A 131 13.50 16.80 4.27
N SER A 132 12.28 17.34 4.18
CA SER A 132 12.00 18.73 4.55
C SER A 132 12.27 18.99 6.03
N THR A 133 11.94 18.05 6.90
CA THR A 133 12.18 18.15 8.34
C THR A 133 13.68 18.18 8.64
N ASN A 134 14.47 17.30 8.01
CA ASN A 134 15.92 17.30 8.17
C ASN A 134 16.57 18.63 7.74
N LEU A 135 16.13 19.21 6.61
CA LEU A 135 16.61 20.52 6.16
C LEU A 135 16.23 21.61 7.16
N LYS A 136 14.97 21.64 7.60
CA LYS A 136 14.52 22.60 8.62
C LYS A 136 15.34 22.48 9.90
N THR A 137 15.60 21.27 10.39
CA THR A 137 16.41 21.04 11.58
C THR A 137 17.86 21.51 11.39
N ALA A 138 18.45 21.33 10.21
CA ALA A 138 19.79 21.85 9.91
C ALA A 138 19.84 23.39 9.99
N GLU A 139 18.86 24.07 9.41
CA GLU A 139 18.74 25.54 9.48
C GLU A 139 18.48 26.03 10.92
N GLU A 140 17.64 25.31 11.67
CA GLU A 140 17.39 25.61 13.10
C GLU A 140 18.66 25.47 13.94
N ILE A 141 19.48 24.43 13.70
CA ILE A 141 20.78 24.25 14.36
C ILE A 141 21.71 25.43 14.04
N ALA A 142 21.79 25.84 12.76
CA ALA A 142 22.62 26.96 12.35
C ALA A 142 22.17 28.27 13.03
N LEU A 143 20.87 28.53 13.06
CA LEU A 143 20.30 29.70 13.73
C LEU A 143 20.57 29.69 15.24
N LEU A 144 20.40 28.54 15.90
CA LEU A 144 20.66 28.39 17.34
C LEU A 144 22.15 28.59 17.68
N ALA A 145 23.05 28.12 16.82
CA ALA A 145 24.49 28.38 16.95
C ALA A 145 24.81 29.88 16.84
N TRP A 146 24.18 30.59 15.89
CA TRP A 146 24.27 32.04 15.78
C TRP A 146 23.75 32.76 17.03
N LYS A 147 22.56 32.39 17.51
CA LYS A 147 21.98 32.97 18.74
C LYS A 147 22.89 32.79 19.95
N THR A 148 23.42 31.58 20.14
CA THR A 148 24.37 31.27 21.21
C THR A 148 25.58 32.21 21.16
N THR A 149 26.14 32.45 19.98
CA THR A 149 27.26 33.38 19.80
C THR A 149 26.87 34.81 20.18
N THR A 150 25.72 35.29 19.73
CA THR A 150 25.25 36.65 20.05
C THR A 150 24.94 36.86 21.53
N GLU A 151 24.39 35.85 22.21
CA GLU A 151 24.11 35.89 23.65
C GLU A 151 25.41 35.86 24.47
N LYS A 152 26.39 35.04 24.07
CA LYS A 152 27.73 35.04 24.68
C LYS A 152 28.44 36.39 24.51
N ALA A 153 28.29 37.05 23.37
CA ALA A 153 28.88 38.37 23.12
C ALA A 153 28.34 39.48 24.05
N GLN A 154 27.14 39.32 24.61
CA GLN A 154 26.56 40.27 25.56
C GLN A 154 27.17 40.14 26.97
N THR A 155 27.63 38.95 27.36
CA THR A 155 28.11 38.67 28.73
C THR A 155 29.62 38.50 28.82
N THR A 156 30.28 38.12 27.73
CA THR A 156 31.72 37.86 27.68
C THR A 156 32.40 38.76 26.65
N ALA A 157 33.67 39.12 26.89
CA ALA A 157 34.45 39.92 25.94
C ALA A 157 35.03 39.08 24.78
N LEU A 158 35.14 37.76 24.96
CA LEU A 158 35.78 36.88 23.99
C LEU A 158 34.89 36.70 22.75
N GLY A 159 35.45 36.97 21.56
CA GLY A 159 34.75 36.82 20.28
C GLY A 159 33.86 38.00 19.87
N VAL A 160 33.94 39.14 20.56
CA VAL A 160 33.28 40.38 20.13
C VAL A 160 34.22 41.17 19.23
N ASP A 161 33.85 41.31 17.96
CA ASP A 161 34.59 42.14 17.00
C ASP A 161 34.42 43.64 17.32
N ASP A 162 35.49 44.43 17.21
CA ASP A 162 35.49 45.87 17.52
C ASP A 162 34.60 46.71 16.57
N ASN A 163 34.27 46.19 15.39
CA ASN A 163 33.32 46.78 14.44
C ASN A 163 31.90 46.22 14.60
N SER A 164 31.67 45.26 15.48
CA SER A 164 30.30 44.82 15.83
C SER A 164 29.56 45.92 16.60
N VAL A 165 28.22 45.84 16.60
CA VAL A 165 27.37 46.77 17.37
C VAL A 165 27.76 46.77 18.86
N ILE A 166 27.98 45.59 19.45
CA ILE A 166 28.39 45.45 20.86
C ILE A 166 29.80 46.03 21.07
N GLY A 167 30.73 45.77 20.15
CA GLY A 167 32.09 46.34 20.19
C GLY A 167 32.08 47.87 20.17
N LYS A 168 31.37 48.46 19.21
CA LYS A 168 31.21 49.92 19.11
C LYS A 168 30.52 50.51 20.34
N GLN A 169 29.53 49.83 20.90
CA GLN A 169 28.87 50.26 22.14
C GLN A 169 29.83 50.28 23.33
N LYS A 170 30.69 49.25 23.48
CA LYS A 170 31.74 49.23 24.51
C LYS A 170 32.74 50.37 24.31
N SER A 171 33.25 50.57 23.09
CA SER A 171 34.18 51.67 22.79
C SER A 171 33.56 53.04 23.09
N LEU A 172 32.29 53.23 22.75
CA LEU A 172 31.55 54.45 23.08
C LEU A 172 31.44 54.65 24.60
N TYR A 173 31.09 53.62 25.35
CA TYR A 173 31.00 53.72 26.82
C TYR A 173 32.34 54.03 27.48
N THR A 174 33.45 53.47 26.98
CA THR A 174 34.80 53.83 27.43
C THR A 174 35.09 55.29 27.11
N ALA A 175 34.87 55.72 25.86
CA ALA A 175 35.11 57.11 25.46
C ALA A 175 34.25 58.12 26.24
N GLN A 176 32.99 57.77 26.53
CA GLN A 176 32.12 58.58 27.39
C GLN A 176 32.64 58.64 28.83
N THR A 177 33.07 57.52 29.39
CA THR A 177 33.65 57.46 30.75
C THR A 177 34.90 58.34 30.86
N ASP A 178 35.78 58.29 29.86
CA ASP A 178 36.96 59.14 29.83
C ASP A 178 36.62 60.61 29.57
N GLY A 179 35.62 60.88 28.71
CA GLY A 179 35.05 62.22 28.53
C GLY A 179 34.58 62.85 29.84
N PHE A 180 33.86 62.10 30.70
CA PHE A 180 33.44 62.59 32.01
C PHE A 180 34.61 62.90 32.95
N LYS A 181 35.66 62.06 32.96
CA LYS A 181 36.87 62.35 33.74
C LYS A 181 37.56 63.62 33.23
N ARG A 182 37.68 63.77 31.91
CA ARG A 182 38.30 64.93 31.27
C ARG A 182 37.50 66.21 31.50
N ASP A 183 36.18 66.14 31.49
CA ASP A 183 35.31 67.27 31.85
C ASP A 183 35.48 67.68 33.32
N ALA A 184 35.56 66.72 34.24
CA ALA A 184 35.85 67.00 35.65
C ALA A 184 37.24 67.65 35.84
N GLU A 185 38.26 67.15 35.12
CA GLU A 185 39.61 67.74 35.11
C GLU A 185 39.61 69.17 34.56
N GLN A 186 38.88 69.42 33.47
CA GLN A 186 38.70 70.77 32.88
C GLN A 186 38.03 71.73 33.86
N LYS A 187 36.93 71.32 34.49
CA LYS A 187 36.20 72.14 35.48
C LYS A 187 37.04 72.44 36.72
N ALA A 188 37.82 71.47 37.20
CA ALA A 188 38.74 71.67 38.31
C ALA A 188 39.84 72.68 37.95
N ALA A 189 40.47 72.55 36.79
CA ALA A 189 41.49 73.48 36.31
C ALA A 189 40.93 74.90 36.10
N ASP A 190 39.72 75.01 35.52
CA ASP A 190 39.02 76.28 35.34
C ASP A 190 38.71 76.96 36.69
N LEU A 191 38.16 76.23 37.65
CA LEU A 191 37.87 76.76 38.99
C LEU A 191 39.14 77.24 39.72
N MET A 192 40.21 76.46 39.63
CA MET A 192 41.52 76.82 40.23
C MET A 192 42.11 78.06 39.58
N THR A 193 42.05 78.16 38.25
CA THR A 193 42.54 79.31 37.48
C THR A 193 41.70 80.56 37.76
N LYS A 194 40.37 80.42 37.87
CA LYS A 194 39.47 81.52 38.27
C LYS A 194 39.76 82.00 39.68
N THR A 195 39.96 81.09 40.64
CA THR A 195 40.33 81.47 42.02
C THR A 195 41.64 82.24 42.04
N TRP A 196 42.64 81.78 41.27
CA TRP A 196 43.91 82.47 41.10
C TRP A 196 43.75 83.87 40.49
N MET A 197 43.00 83.99 39.40
CA MET A 197 42.73 85.26 38.72
C MET A 197 42.03 86.25 39.65
N THR A 198 40.95 85.83 40.31
CA THR A 198 40.16 86.69 41.21
C THR A 198 41.04 87.28 42.30
N ARG A 199 41.84 86.46 42.99
CA ARG A 199 42.74 86.91 44.07
C ARG A 199 43.75 87.94 43.60
N ARG A 200 44.35 87.72 42.43
CA ARG A 200 45.29 88.67 41.83
C ARG A 200 44.62 90.03 41.48
N THR A 201 43.30 90.08 41.42
CA THR A 201 42.52 91.29 41.09
C THR A 201 41.72 91.89 42.26
N THR A 202 41.63 91.21 43.42
CA THR A 202 40.84 91.63 44.59
C THR A 202 41.69 91.61 45.87
N ASP A 203 41.46 92.54 46.79
CA ASP A 203 42.24 92.70 48.04
C ASP A 203 42.36 91.40 48.88
N GLU A 204 43.60 91.03 49.24
CA GLU A 204 44.04 89.69 49.65
C GLU A 204 44.09 89.49 51.18
N GLY A 205 42.98 89.72 51.88
CA GLY A 205 42.89 89.46 53.33
C GLY A 205 42.99 87.98 53.74
N THR A 206 43.13 87.04 52.79
CA THR A 206 43.12 85.59 53.02
C THR A 206 44.38 84.91 52.49
N VAL A 207 44.98 84.03 53.30
CA VAL A 207 46.22 83.33 52.94
C VAL A 207 45.95 82.20 51.94
N ALA A 208 46.64 82.23 50.80
CA ALA A 208 46.68 81.17 49.81
C ALA A 208 47.91 80.28 50.04
N ASP A 209 47.73 79.10 50.62
CA ASP A 209 48.86 78.27 51.05
C ASP A 209 48.72 76.80 50.61
N SER A 210 49.70 76.00 51.03
CA SER A 210 49.66 74.55 50.84
C SER A 210 48.61 73.86 51.72
N THR A 211 48.07 74.50 52.74
CA THR A 211 47.07 73.91 53.64
C THR A 211 45.70 73.87 52.95
N ASN A 212 45.30 74.98 52.33
CA ASN A 212 44.04 75.07 51.58
C ASN A 212 44.16 74.67 50.10
N MET A 213 45.39 74.35 49.64
CA MET A 213 45.70 73.93 48.27
C MET A 213 45.44 74.99 47.20
N LEU A 214 45.54 76.27 47.55
CA LEU A 214 45.25 77.37 46.62
C LEU A 214 46.47 78.24 46.30
N ASN A 215 47.67 77.71 46.52
CA ASN A 215 48.93 78.30 46.06
C ASN A 215 49.16 78.08 44.55
N ASP A 216 50.03 78.89 43.93
CA ASP A 216 50.33 78.83 42.49
C ASP A 216 50.78 77.43 42.03
N ALA A 217 51.52 76.71 42.88
CA ALA A 217 51.94 75.34 42.58
C ALA A 217 50.74 74.38 42.45
N ALA A 218 49.68 74.53 43.25
CA ALA A 218 48.48 73.71 43.14
C ALA A 218 47.66 74.04 41.88
N VAL A 219 47.55 75.32 41.53
CA VAL A 219 46.93 75.76 40.27
C VAL A 219 47.70 75.19 39.07
N GLY A 220 49.03 75.31 39.08
CA GLY A 220 49.91 74.75 38.06
C GLY A 220 49.78 73.23 37.91
N ARG A 221 49.58 72.47 39.01
CA ARG A 221 49.30 71.02 38.94
C ARG A 221 47.98 70.72 38.23
N ALA A 222 46.92 71.46 38.52
CA ALA A 222 45.62 71.26 37.87
C ALA A 222 45.70 71.56 36.36
N VAL A 223 46.35 72.66 35.98
CA VAL A 223 46.59 73.03 34.58
C VAL A 223 47.49 71.99 33.88
N ASN A 224 48.57 71.54 34.52
CA ASN A 224 49.46 70.54 33.95
C ASN A 224 48.74 69.20 33.70
N LYS A 225 47.85 68.79 34.63
CA LYS A 225 47.03 67.59 34.47
C LYS A 225 46.03 67.72 33.31
N LEU A 226 45.43 68.91 33.17
CA LEU A 226 44.57 69.22 32.02
C LEU A 226 45.35 69.10 30.70
N LEU A 227 46.50 69.77 30.57
CA LEU A 227 47.35 69.79 29.37
C LEU A 227 47.83 68.38 29.00
N SER A 228 48.32 67.63 30.00
CA SER A 228 48.79 66.25 29.80
C SER A 228 47.73 65.35 29.16
N GLY A 229 46.45 65.48 29.55
CA GLY A 229 45.41 64.63 28.98
C GLY A 229 44.78 65.15 27.67
N VAL A 230 45.17 66.32 27.15
CA VAL A 230 44.92 66.69 25.75
C VAL A 230 46.16 66.45 24.88
N GLY A 231 47.26 65.95 25.46
CA GLY A 231 48.52 65.72 24.76
C GLY A 231 49.27 67.00 24.41
N ALA A 232 49.09 68.07 25.20
CA ALA A 232 49.76 69.36 25.05
C ALA A 232 50.85 69.58 26.10
#